data_AF-A0A221STY8-F1
#
_entry.id   AF-A0A221STY8-F1
#
_cell.length_a   1.000
_cell.length_b   1.000
_cell.length_c   1.000
_cell.angle_alpha   90.00
_cell.angle_beta   90.00
_cell.angle_gamma   90.00
#
_symmetry.space_group_name_H-M   'P 1'
#
loop_
_entity.id
_entity.type
_entity.pdbx_description
1 polymer ?
#
loop_
_entity_poly.entity_id
_entity_poly.type
_entity_poly.pdbx_seq_one_letter_code
_entity_poly.pdbx_strand_id
1 'polypeptide(L)'
;MFGRRRDALMLTPLFWPVFKEHDGCLLWADFSLDSYESWMESTGRNRTTVESVMNHRHVTDLFLNDPEEATQEQVEFLGSVLREMWEAKLRRDFPHLPVQVDFHWQDREASDDAQLYVYLNRA
;
A
#
# COMPACT_ATOMS: atom_id res chain seq x y z
N MET A 1 16.23 20.37 8.29
CA MET A 1 15.86 19.67 7.04
C MET A 1 14.77 20.48 6.36
N PHE A 2 14.99 20.97 5.15
CA PHE A 2 13.97 21.68 4.37
C PHE A 2 13.71 20.90 3.09
N GLY A 3 12.52 20.34 2.94
CA GLY A 3 12.11 19.63 1.72
C GLY A 3 11.43 20.55 0.71
N ARG A 4 11.29 20.11 -0.54
CA ARG A 4 10.50 20.84 -1.55
C ARG A 4 9.01 20.64 -1.26
N ARG A 5 8.23 21.73 -1.31
CA ARG A 5 6.78 21.70 -1.08
C ARG A 5 6.05 20.69 -1.97
N ARG A 6 6.45 20.60 -3.25
CA ARG A 6 5.88 19.67 -4.22
C ARG A 6 6.03 18.22 -3.74
N ASP A 7 7.22 17.85 -3.32
CA ASP A 7 7.52 16.47 -2.90
C ASP A 7 6.73 16.12 -1.64
N ALA A 8 6.69 17.02 -0.66
CA ALA A 8 5.89 16.81 0.56
C ALA A 8 4.40 16.54 0.25
N LEU A 9 3.80 17.33 -0.65
CA LEU A 9 2.40 17.13 -1.05
C LEU A 9 2.19 15.86 -1.88
N MET A 10 3.10 15.57 -2.81
CA MET A 10 3.02 14.37 -3.66
C MET A 10 3.15 13.06 -2.86
N LEU A 11 3.97 13.06 -1.82
CA LEU A 11 4.22 11.87 -0.98
C LEU A 11 3.15 11.68 0.10
N THR A 12 2.37 12.72 0.42
CA THR A 12 1.36 12.67 1.48
C THR A 12 0.36 11.51 1.33
N PRO A 13 -0.23 11.23 0.15
CA PRO A 13 -1.16 10.12 -0.01
C PRO A 13 -0.53 8.75 0.21
N LEU A 14 0.78 8.60 -0.02
CA LEU A 14 1.49 7.38 0.31
C LEU A 14 1.81 7.33 1.80
N PHE A 15 2.26 8.41 2.42
CA PHE A 15 2.62 8.39 3.85
C PHE A 15 1.40 8.26 4.77
N TRP A 16 0.26 8.81 4.35
CA TRP A 16 -0.96 8.84 5.16
C TRP A 16 -2.20 8.50 4.31
N PRO A 17 -2.34 7.24 3.90
CA PRO A 17 -3.28 6.85 2.85
C PRO A 17 -4.74 6.93 3.26
N VAL A 18 -5.63 7.13 2.29
CA VAL A 18 -7.08 7.18 2.49
C VAL A 18 -7.71 5.95 1.86
N PHE A 19 -8.47 5.21 2.65
CA PHE A 19 -9.21 4.02 2.24
C PHE A 19 -10.71 4.25 2.42
N LYS A 20 -11.52 3.40 1.82
CA LYS A 20 -12.97 3.34 2.02
C LYS A 20 -13.46 1.89 2.01
N GLU A 21 -14.53 1.64 2.74
CA GLU A 21 -15.23 0.37 2.69
C GLU A 21 -16.08 0.29 1.41
N HIS A 22 -16.00 -0.83 0.69
CA HIS A 22 -16.79 -1.10 -0.50
C HIS A 22 -17.07 -2.60 -0.61
N ASP A 23 -18.35 -2.99 -0.61
CA ASP A 23 -18.80 -4.40 -0.68
C ASP A 23 -18.03 -5.35 0.27
N GLY A 24 -17.83 -4.93 1.52
CA GLY A 24 -17.08 -5.72 2.52
C GLY A 24 -15.59 -5.84 2.25
N CYS A 25 -15.05 -5.07 1.31
CA CYS A 25 -13.62 -4.83 1.12
C CYS A 25 -13.21 -3.48 1.70
N LEU A 26 -11.94 -3.35 2.08
CA LEU A 26 -11.28 -2.09 2.36
C LEU A 26 -10.33 -1.75 1.21
N LEU A 27 -10.62 -0.69 0.46
CA LEU A 27 -9.90 -0.33 -0.77
C LEU A 27 -9.44 1.12 -0.73
N TRP A 28 -8.41 1.46 -1.51
CA TRP A 28 -7.99 2.85 -1.72
C TRP A 28 -9.19 3.76 -2.08
N ALA A 29 -9.25 4.96 -1.51
CA ALA A 29 -10.41 5.83 -1.69
C ALA A 29 -10.69 6.20 -3.15
N ASP A 30 -9.64 6.23 -3.97
CA ASP A 30 -9.64 6.55 -5.40
C ASP A 30 -9.65 5.31 -6.32
N PHE A 31 -9.97 4.11 -5.81
CA PHE A 31 -10.08 2.92 -6.64
C PHE A 31 -11.11 3.10 -7.77
N SER A 32 -10.85 2.47 -8.92
CA SER A 32 -11.78 2.39 -10.06
C SER A 32 -12.74 1.21 -9.92
N LEU A 33 -14.05 1.46 -10.10
CA LEU A 33 -15.07 0.41 -10.05
C LEU A 33 -14.81 -0.67 -11.12
N ASP A 34 -14.40 -0.27 -12.33
CA ASP A 34 -14.08 -1.20 -13.41
C ASP A 34 -12.93 -2.15 -13.02
N SER A 35 -11.90 -1.61 -12.35
CA SER A 35 -10.79 -2.43 -11.84
C SER A 35 -11.25 -3.37 -10.73
N TYR A 36 -12.11 -2.89 -9.83
CA TYR A 36 -12.68 -3.72 -8.76
C TYR A 36 -13.50 -4.89 -9.33
N GLU A 37 -14.40 -4.61 -10.27
CA GLU A 37 -15.24 -5.64 -10.89
C GLU A 37 -14.38 -6.67 -11.64
N SER A 38 -13.38 -6.21 -12.40
CA SER A 38 -12.44 -7.08 -13.10
C SER A 38 -11.66 -8.01 -12.15
N TRP A 39 -11.16 -7.48 -11.03
CA TRP A 39 -10.45 -8.29 -10.03
C TRP A 39 -11.38 -9.22 -9.26
N MET A 40 -12.62 -8.81 -8.97
CA MET A 40 -13.61 -9.69 -8.38
C MET A 40 -13.92 -10.88 -9.28
N GLU A 41 -14.00 -10.69 -10.60
CA GLU A 41 -14.19 -11.81 -11.53
C GLU A 41 -12.96 -12.72 -11.60
N SER A 42 -11.77 -12.15 -11.76
CA SER A 42 -10.54 -12.92 -11.96
C SER A 42 -10.11 -13.72 -10.72
N THR A 43 -10.46 -13.25 -9.53
CA THR A 43 -10.13 -13.90 -8.25
C THR A 43 -11.21 -14.86 -7.74
N GLY A 44 -12.24 -15.15 -8.54
CA GLY A 44 -13.37 -15.96 -8.09
C GLY A 44 -14.13 -15.32 -6.93
N ARG A 45 -14.16 -13.98 -6.90
CA ARG A 45 -14.79 -13.13 -5.87
C ARG A 45 -14.15 -13.27 -4.47
N ASN A 46 -12.88 -13.66 -4.40
CA ASN A 46 -12.14 -13.69 -3.14
C ASN A 46 -11.74 -12.26 -2.73
N ARG A 47 -12.49 -11.69 -1.79
CA ARG A 47 -12.28 -10.32 -1.30
C ARG A 47 -10.89 -10.07 -0.72
N THR A 48 -10.32 -11.02 0.01
CA THR A 48 -8.97 -10.87 0.56
C THR A 48 -7.95 -10.77 -0.56
N THR A 49 -8.05 -11.62 -1.58
CA THR A 49 -7.18 -11.54 -2.76
C THR A 49 -7.38 -10.23 -3.54
N VAL A 50 -8.62 -9.78 -3.70
CA VAL A 50 -8.91 -8.48 -4.35
C VAL A 50 -8.29 -7.33 -3.59
N GLU A 51 -8.39 -7.29 -2.26
CA GLU A 51 -7.73 -6.26 -1.45
C GLU A 51 -6.22 -6.31 -1.59
N SER A 52 -5.61 -7.50 -1.47
CA SER A 52 -4.17 -7.67 -1.63
C SER A 52 -3.69 -7.14 -2.99
N VAL A 53 -4.41 -7.43 -4.08
CA VAL A 53 -4.04 -6.96 -5.42
C VAL A 53 -4.41 -5.50 -5.67
N MET A 54 -5.52 -4.99 -5.18
CA MET A 54 -5.90 -3.60 -5.44
C MET A 54 -5.14 -2.62 -4.55
N ASN A 55 -4.73 -3.07 -3.37
CA ASN A 55 -4.05 -2.23 -2.40
C ASN A 55 -2.53 -2.33 -2.43
N HIS A 56 -1.94 -3.30 -3.15
CA HIS A 56 -0.47 -3.44 -3.22
C HIS A 56 0.20 -2.17 -3.73
N ARG A 57 1.33 -1.81 -3.13
CA ARG A 57 2.20 -0.72 -3.61
C ARG A 57 3.65 -1.12 -3.49
N HIS A 58 4.46 -0.78 -4.48
CA HIS A 58 5.91 -0.94 -4.40
C HIS A 58 6.47 0.25 -3.61
N VAL A 59 7.37 0.00 -2.66
CA VAL A 59 8.06 1.06 -1.92
C VAL A 59 8.92 1.90 -2.87
N THR A 60 9.45 1.26 -3.92
CA THR A 60 10.29 1.87 -4.94
C THR A 60 9.55 2.76 -5.94
N ASP A 61 8.21 2.73 -5.97
CA ASP A 61 7.41 3.68 -6.77
C ASP A 61 7.71 5.15 -6.39
N LEU A 62 8.23 5.36 -5.18
CA LEU A 62 8.68 6.67 -4.69
C LEU A 62 9.95 7.20 -5.36
N PHE A 63 10.78 6.30 -5.87
CA PHE A 63 12.10 6.61 -6.39
C PHE A 63 12.15 6.53 -7.92
N LEU A 64 11.01 6.38 -8.61
CA LEU A 64 10.95 6.24 -10.07
C LEU A 64 11.62 7.39 -10.85
N ASN A 65 11.80 8.56 -10.23
CA ASN A 65 12.45 9.72 -10.83
C ASN A 65 13.76 10.11 -10.11
N ASP A 66 14.24 9.28 -9.18
CA ASP A 66 15.52 9.49 -8.53
C ASP A 66 16.64 9.00 -9.47
N PRO A 67 17.64 9.84 -9.80
CA PRO A 67 18.78 9.39 -10.60
C PRO A 67 19.67 8.38 -9.87
N GLU A 68 19.56 8.26 -8.54
CA GLU A 68 20.30 7.29 -7.74
C GLU A 68 19.41 6.11 -7.34
N GLU A 69 19.93 4.90 -7.47
CA GLU A 69 19.23 3.71 -6.98
C GLU A 69 19.26 3.70 -5.45
N ALA A 70 18.08 3.50 -4.84
CA ALA A 70 17.98 3.31 -3.40
C ALA A 70 18.67 2.01 -2.98
N THR A 71 19.44 2.05 -1.90
CA THR A 71 20.03 0.83 -1.33
C THR A 71 18.94 -0.04 -0.68
N GLN A 72 19.19 -1.34 -0.57
CA GLN A 72 18.27 -2.26 0.12
C GLN A 72 17.96 -1.79 1.56
N GLU A 73 18.97 -1.29 2.29
CA GLU A 73 18.78 -0.78 3.66
C GLU A 73 17.85 0.44 3.69
N GLN A 74 17.96 1.35 2.72
CA GLN A 74 17.07 2.51 2.60
C GLN A 74 15.63 2.07 2.30
N VAL A 75 15.45 1.09 1.41
CA VAL A 75 14.14 0.54 1.07
C VAL A 75 13.53 -0.21 2.27
N GLU A 76 14.31 -1.02 2.98
CA GLU A 76 13.86 -1.74 4.18
C GLU A 76 13.46 -0.78 5.29
N PHE A 77 14.26 0.27 5.52
CA PHE A 77 13.94 1.30 6.49
C PHE A 77 12.63 2.02 6.14
N LEU A 78 12.51 2.51 4.90
CA LEU A 78 11.32 3.25 4.48
C LEU A 78 10.07 2.37 4.48
N GLY A 79 10.15 1.14 3.95
CA GLY A 79 9.03 0.19 3.93
C GLY A 79 8.53 -0.15 5.34
N SER A 80 9.45 -0.32 6.30
CA SER A 80 9.09 -0.57 7.70
C SER A 80 8.34 0.62 8.32
N VAL A 81 8.82 1.85 8.08
CA VAL A 81 8.16 3.07 8.56
C VAL A 81 6.78 3.25 7.91
N LEU A 82 6.67 3.04 6.60
CA LEU A 82 5.39 3.12 5.88
C LEU A 82 4.37 2.12 6.44
N ARG A 83 4.79 0.88 6.70
CA ARG A 83 3.93 -0.13 7.34
C ARG A 83 3.37 0.38 8.66
N GLU A 84 4.23 0.88 9.55
CA GLU A 84 3.80 1.43 10.85
C GLU A 84 2.84 2.62 10.71
N MET A 85 3.12 3.53 9.79
CA MET A 85 2.24 4.67 9.50
C MET A 85 0.87 4.21 9.03
N TRP A 86 0.82 3.23 8.13
CA TRP A 86 -0.42 2.69 7.57
C TRP A 86 -1.21 1.93 8.61
N GLU A 87 -0.57 1.09 9.41
CA GLU A 87 -1.20 0.40 10.54
C GLU A 87 -1.84 1.40 11.51
N ALA A 88 -1.12 2.46 11.88
CA ALA A 88 -1.62 3.48 12.79
C ALA A 88 -2.82 4.22 12.19
N LYS A 89 -2.72 4.61 10.90
CA LYS A 89 -3.79 5.28 10.17
C LYS A 89 -5.04 4.40 10.05
N LEU A 90 -4.87 3.15 9.64
CA LEU A 90 -5.97 2.21 9.42
C LEU A 90 -6.66 1.81 10.73
N ARG A 91 -5.89 1.60 11.81
CA ARG A 91 -6.45 1.34 13.14
C ARG A 91 -7.26 2.52 13.67
N ARG A 92 -6.82 3.75 13.38
CA ARG A 92 -7.53 4.98 13.77
C ARG A 92 -8.84 5.15 13.00
N ASP A 93 -8.80 4.91 11.68
CA ASP A 93 -9.93 5.21 10.79
C ASP A 93 -10.95 4.06 10.72
N PHE A 94 -10.52 2.81 10.91
CA PHE A 94 -11.34 1.60 10.82
C PHE A 94 -11.15 0.70 12.05
N PRO A 95 -11.41 1.19 13.28
CA PRO A 95 -11.16 0.43 14.51
C PRO A 95 -12.02 -0.84 14.64
N HIS A 96 -13.10 -0.96 13.84
CA HIS A 96 -13.99 -2.12 13.81
C HIS A 96 -13.55 -3.22 12.85
N LEU A 97 -12.54 -2.98 12.00
CA LEU A 97 -12.07 -3.93 11.01
C LEU A 97 -10.75 -4.60 11.43
N PRO A 98 -10.56 -5.89 11.16
CA PRO A 98 -9.30 -6.59 11.40
C PRO A 98 -8.30 -6.30 10.28
N VAL A 99 -7.91 -5.04 10.10
CA VAL A 99 -7.00 -4.61 9.03
C VAL A 99 -5.59 -5.08 9.31
N GLN A 100 -4.96 -5.70 8.31
CA GLN A 100 -3.56 -6.09 8.34
C GLN A 100 -2.77 -5.30 7.29
N VAL A 101 -1.58 -4.86 7.67
CA VAL A 101 -0.60 -4.26 6.75
C VAL A 101 0.67 -5.07 6.79
N ASP A 102 1.05 -5.65 5.66
CA ASP A 102 2.28 -6.42 5.55
C ASP A 102 3.29 -5.70 4.66
N PHE A 103 4.56 -5.84 5.01
CA PHE A 103 5.69 -5.39 4.21
C PHE A 103 6.60 -6.59 3.95
N HIS A 104 6.87 -6.89 2.68
CA HIS A 104 7.80 -7.96 2.32
C HIS A 104 8.51 -7.71 1.00
N TRP A 105 9.60 -8.43 0.80
CA TRP A 105 10.26 -8.57 -0.49
C TRP A 105 9.66 -9.79 -1.19
N GLN A 106 9.23 -9.67 -2.44
CA GLN A 106 8.87 -10.85 -3.24
C GLN A 106 10.16 -11.51 -3.79
N ASP A 107 11.06 -10.72 -4.36
CA ASP A 107 12.41 -11.08 -4.75
C ASP A 107 13.43 -10.07 -4.21
N ARG A 108 14.45 -10.54 -3.49
CA ARG A 108 15.49 -9.67 -2.92
C ARG A 108 16.58 -9.33 -3.92
N GLU A 109 16.69 -10.07 -5.01
CA GLU A 109 17.64 -9.80 -6.09
C GLU A 109 17.11 -8.75 -7.06
N ALA A 110 15.79 -8.54 -7.09
CA ALA A 110 15.13 -7.44 -7.80
C ALA A 110 14.99 -6.22 -6.88
N SER A 111 15.61 -5.09 -7.26
CA SER A 111 15.64 -3.88 -6.44
C SER A 111 14.27 -3.22 -6.24
N ASP A 112 13.29 -3.52 -7.09
CA ASP A 112 11.97 -2.90 -7.13
C ASP A 112 10.86 -3.73 -6.45
N ASP A 113 11.21 -4.84 -5.80
CA ASP A 113 10.23 -5.85 -5.41
C ASP A 113 9.87 -5.83 -3.90
N ALA A 114 10.16 -4.70 -3.24
CA ALA A 114 9.75 -4.42 -1.87
C ALA A 114 8.34 -3.83 -1.86
N GLN A 115 7.40 -4.52 -1.23
CA GLN A 115 5.97 -4.27 -1.40
C GLN A 115 5.21 -4.16 -0.08
N LEU A 116 4.21 -3.27 -0.06
CA LEU A 116 3.23 -3.12 1.01
C LEU A 116 1.87 -3.67 0.57
N TYR A 117 1.22 -4.40 1.46
CA TYR A 117 -0.10 -4.97 1.25
C TYR A 117 -1.05 -4.52 2.35
N VAL A 118 -2.30 -4.22 1.98
CA VAL A 118 -3.38 -3.94 2.94
C VAL A 118 -4.57 -4.83 2.61
N TYR A 119 -5.03 -5.58 3.61
CA TYR A 119 -6.18 -6.47 3.48
C TYR A 119 -6.87 -6.68 4.82
N LEU A 120 -8.10 -7.18 4.78
CA LEU A 120 -8.81 -7.59 5.99
C LEU A 120 -8.49 -9.05 6.30
N ASN A 121 -8.02 -9.31 7.52
CA ASN A 121 -7.83 -10.66 8.03
C ASN A 121 -9.19 -11.27 8.39
N ARG A 122 -9.78 -11.98 7.42
CA ARG A 122 -11.07 -12.66 7.55
C ARG A 122 -10.80 -14.05 8.12
N ALA A 123 -11.15 -14.25 9.39
CA ALA A 123 -11.13 -15.56 10.05
C ALA A 123 -12.16 -16.53 9.45
#